data_AF-A0A920RGE3-F1
#
_entry.id   AF-A0A920RGE3-F1
#
_cell.length_a   1.000
_cell.length_b   1.000
_cell.length_c   1.000
_cell.angle_alpha   90.00
_cell.angle_beta   90.00
_cell.angle_gamma   90.00
#
_symmetry.space_group_name_H-M   'P 1'
#
loop_
_entity.id
_entity.type
_entity.pdbx_description
1 polymer ?
#
loop_
_entity_poly.entity_id
_entity_poly.type
_entity_poly.pdbx_seq_one_letter_code
_entity_poly.pdbx_strand_id
1 'polypeptide(L)' 'MPPTLVMAVDPGTGEMEFLDYVVVHDCGRMVNPMIVEAQVVGGVAQGLGTALYEEIPYDDKATTFVHVSGLHDPWVR' A
#
# COMPACT_ATOMS: atom_id res chain seq x y z
N MET A 1 -22.32 -4.59 -2.06
CA MET A 1 -20.90 -4.94 -2.14
C MET A 1 -20.22 -4.31 -0.93
N PRO A 2 -19.42 -5.05 -0.15
CA PRO A 2 -18.66 -4.44 0.93
C PRO A 2 -17.67 -3.39 0.37
N PRO A 3 -17.25 -2.41 1.18
CA PRO A 3 -16.19 -1.49 0.79
C PRO A 3 -14.90 -2.27 0.47
N THR A 4 -14.13 -1.80 -0.52
CA THR A 4 -12.90 -2.48 -0.97
C THR A 4 -11.71 -2.26 -0.03
N LEU A 5 -11.73 -1.17 0.74
CA LEU A 5 -10.74 -0.83 1.76
C LEU A 5 -11.46 -0.06 2.88
N VAL A 6 -11.16 -0.39 4.13
CA VAL A 6 -11.67 0.28 5.33
C VAL A 6 -10.49 0.66 6.23
N MET A 7 -10.48 1.91 6.67
CA MET A 7 -9.41 2.49 7.47
C MET A 7 -10.00 3.42 8.53
N ALA A 8 -9.40 3.43 9.71
CA ALA A 8 -9.62 4.45 10.73
C ALA A 8 -8.55 5.54 10.63
N VAL A 9 -8.94 6.79 10.89
CA VAL A 9 -8.04 7.94 10.91
C VAL A 9 -8.28 8.72 12.20
N ASP A 10 -7.23 9.01 12.94
CA ASP A 10 -7.29 9.94 14.07
C ASP A 10 -7.35 11.39 13.53
N PRO A 11 -8.40 12.16 13.83
CA PRO A 11 -8.56 13.50 13.27
C PRO A 11 -7.62 14.55 13.88
N GLY A 12 -7.00 14.27 15.02
CA GLY A 12 -6.06 15.16 15.69
C GLY A 12 -4.61 14.93 15.27
N THR A 13 -4.21 13.68 15.00
CA THR A 13 -2.83 13.32 14.64
C THR A 13 -2.66 12.99 13.16
N GLY A 14 -3.73 12.59 12.47
CA GLY A 14 -3.67 12.04 11.12
C GLY A 14 -3.13 10.61 11.05
N GLU A 15 -2.93 9.94 12.20
CA GLU A 15 -2.53 8.53 12.22
C GLU A 15 -3.62 7.63 11.64
N MET A 16 -3.20 6.61 10.91
CA MET A 16 -4.08 5.73 10.14
C MET A 16 -3.92 4.27 10.57
N GLU A 17 -5.04 3.55 10.67
CA GLU A 17 -5.08 2.11 10.93
C GLU A 17 -5.89 1.39 9.85
N PHE A 18 -5.33 0.31 9.29
CA PHE A 18 -6.00 -0.54 8.32
C PHE A 18 -6.92 -1.54 9.01
N LEU A 19 -8.22 -1.49 8.70
CA LEU A 19 -9.22 -2.35 9.35
C LEU A 19 -9.60 -3.57 8.51
N ASP A 20 -9.82 -3.37 7.22
CA ASP A 20 -10.21 -4.46 6.30
C ASP A 20 -9.94 -4.06 4.85
N TYR A 21 -9.73 -5.04 3.98
CA TYR A 21 -9.61 -4.83 2.54
C TYR A 21 -9.98 -6.07 1.74
N VAL A 22 -10.50 -5.85 0.53
CA VAL A 22 -10.86 -6.90 -0.41
C VAL A 22 -10.23 -6.59 -1.75
N VAL A 23 -9.47 -7.55 -2.29
CA VAL A 23 -8.82 -7.45 -3.60
C VAL A 23 -9.37 -8.55 -4.50
N VAL A 24 -9.87 -8.13 -5.66
CA VAL A 24 -10.32 -9.02 -6.72
C VAL A 24 -9.43 -8.78 -7.93
N HIS A 25 -8.78 -9.83 -8.42
CA HIS A 25 -8.00 -9.78 -9.65
C HIS A 25 -8.53 -10.82 -10.63
N ASP A 26 -8.51 -10.50 -11.92
CA ASP A 26 -8.79 -11.43 -13.00
C ASP A 26 -7.56 -11.48 -13.92
N CYS A 27 -6.94 -12.65 -14.01
CA CYS A 27 -5.80 -12.89 -14.91
C CYS A 27 -6.07 -14.04 -15.89
N GLY A 28 -7.33 -14.46 -16.04
CA GLY A 28 -7.71 -15.64 -16.81
C GLY A 28 -7.07 -16.92 -16.27
N ARG A 29 -6.46 -17.74 -17.15
CA ARG A 29 -5.84 -19.00 -16.74
C ARG A 29 -4.48 -18.75 -16.09
N MET A 30 -4.44 -18.93 -14.77
CA MET A 30 -3.20 -18.89 -14.00
C MET A 30 -2.22 -19.99 -14.45
N VAL A 31 -1.00 -19.61 -14.78
CA VAL A 31 0.11 -20.55 -15.06
C VAL A 31 0.63 -21.16 -13.75
N ASN A 32 0.81 -20.31 -12.73
CA ASN A 32 1.19 -20.74 -11.38
C ASN A 32 0.40 -19.92 -10.34
N PRO A 33 -0.63 -20.50 -9.71
CA PRO A 33 -1.46 -19.80 -8.74
C PRO A 33 -0.69 -19.23 -7.53
N MET A 34 0.34 -19.94 -7.05
CA MET A 34 1.15 -19.47 -5.90
C MET A 34 1.88 -18.16 -6.21
N ILE A 35 2.41 -18.03 -7.43
CA ILE A 35 3.08 -16.80 -7.86
C ILE A 35 2.07 -15.68 -8.02
N VAL A 36 0.90 -15.96 -8.59
CA VAL A 36 -0.16 -14.98 -8.77
C VAL A 36 -0.62 -14.43 -7.42
N GLU A 37 -0.84 -15.29 -6.43
CA GLU A 37 -1.18 -14.88 -5.06
C GLU A 37 -0.09 -13.98 -4.45
N ALA A 38 1.19 -14.37 -4.56
CA ALA A 38 2.29 -13.55 -4.07
C ALA A 38 2.37 -12.16 -4.74
N GLN A 39 2.06 -12.08 -6.04
CA GLN A 39 2.02 -10.82 -6.77
C GLN A 39 0.84 -9.93 -6.35
N VAL A 40 -0.33 -10.52 -6.06
CA VAL A 40 -1.48 -9.77 -5.55
C VAL A 40 -1.15 -9.13 -4.20
N VAL A 41 -0.58 -9.92 -3.28
CA VAL A 41 -0.17 -9.40 -1.96
C VAL A 41 0.91 -8.32 -2.11
N GLY A 42 1.96 -8.59 -2.89
CA GLY A 42 3.05 -7.64 -3.12
C GLY A 42 2.58 -6.34 -3.79
N GLY A 43 1.69 -6.44 -4.77
CA GLY A 43 1.13 -5.28 -5.48
C GLY A 43 0.24 -4.42 -4.58
N VAL A 44 -0.53 -5.03 -3.69
CA VAL A 44 -1.35 -4.32 -2.70
C VAL A 44 -0.45 -3.61 -1.68
N ALA A 45 0.54 -4.31 -1.12
CA ALA A 45 1.49 -3.74 -0.19
C ALA A 45 2.25 -2.55 -0.82
N GLN A 46 2.73 -2.72 -2.06
CA GLN A 46 3.39 -1.65 -2.80
C GLN A 46 2.45 -0.47 -3.06
N GLY A 47 1.24 -0.71 -3.55
CA GLY A 47 0.28 0.35 -3.84
C GLY A 47 -0.10 1.16 -2.60
N LEU A 48 -0.32 0.49 -1.47
CA LEU A 48 -0.60 1.15 -0.19
C LEU A 48 0.62 1.91 0.34
N GLY A 49 1.81 1.30 0.24
CA GLY A 49 3.09 1.92 0.57
C GLY A 49 3.28 3.23 -0.17
N THR A 50 3.18 3.18 -1.50
CA THR A 50 3.36 4.34 -2.36
C THR A 50 2.28 5.41 -2.13
N ALA A 51 1.02 5.01 -1.95
CA ALA A 51 -0.07 5.98 -1.81
C ALA A 51 -0.03 6.75 -0.47
N LEU A 52 0.50 6.14 0.59
CA LEU A 52 0.39 6.69 1.95
C LEU A 52 1.72 7.14 2.54
N TYR A 53 2.84 6.56 2.11
CA TYR A 53 4.12 6.70 2.82
C TYR A 53 5.28 7.13 1.93
N GLU A 54 5.23 6.89 0.62
CA GLU A 54 6.33 7.25 -0.27
C GLU A 54 6.09 8.58 -0.97
N GLU A 55 7.12 9.41 -1.01
CA GLU A 55 7.13 10.61 -1.82
C GLU A 55 8.49 10.82 -2.47
N ILE A 56 8.46 11.49 -3.62
CA ILE A 56 9.65 11.87 -4.38
C ILE A 56 9.66 13.39 -4.49
N PRO A 57 9.98 14.11 -3.40
CA PRO A 57 10.03 15.56 -3.41
C PRO A 57 11.17 16.07 -4.29
N TYR A 58 10.93 17.23 -4.89
CA TYR A 58 11.91 17.99 -5.64
C TYR A 58 12.26 19.25 -4.87
N ASP A 59 13.56 19.57 -4.80
CA ASP A 59 13.99 20.89 -4.34
C ASP A 59 13.78 21.95 -5.43
N ASP A 60 14.04 23.23 -5.10
CA ASP A 60 13.92 24.37 -6.02
C ASP A 60 14.81 24.26 -7.28
N LYS A 61 15.77 23.33 -7.28
CA LYS A 61 16.70 23.05 -8.39
C LYS A 61 16.32 21.79 -9.15
N ALA A 62 15.16 21.21 -8.88
CA ALA A 62 14.68 19.94 -9.43
C ALA A 62 15.58 18.74 -9.09
N THR A 63 16.31 18.80 -7.98
CA THR A 63 17.04 17.65 -7.43
C THR A 63 16.06 16.79 -6.64
N THR A 64 16.07 15.49 -6.92
CA THR A 64 15.24 14.51 -6.23
C THR A 64 15.97 13.92 -5.03
N PHE A 65 15.24 13.71 -3.93
CA PHE A 65 15.66 12.84 -2.84
C PHE A 65 14.53 11.84 -2.52
N VAL A 66 14.89 10.61 -2.16
CA VAL A 66 13.91 9.56 -1.82
C VAL A 66 13.56 9.70 -0.34
N HIS A 67 12.27 9.87 -0.04
CA HIS A 67 11.76 9.99 1.32
C HIS A 67 10.59 9.02 1.54
N VAL A 68 10.66 8.26 2.65
CA VAL A 68 9.59 7.34 3.07
C VAL A 68 9.18 7.75 4.48
N SER A 69 7.95 8.25 4.61
CA SER A 69 7.41 8.77 5.87
C SER A 69 6.76 7.65 6.68
N GLY A 70 7.09 7.52 7.97
CA GLY A 70 6.22 6.81 8.94
C GLY A 70 6.05 5.29 8.80
N LEU A 71 6.92 4.56 8.09
CA LEU A 71 6.78 3.10 7.95
C LEU A 71 7.07 2.37 9.29
N HIS A 72 6.03 1.94 9.99
CA HIS A 72 6.10 0.92 11.04
C HIS A 72 5.47 -0.34 10.45
N ASP A 73 6.26 -1.39 10.24
CA ASP A 73 5.77 -2.66 9.67
C ASP A 73 4.99 -3.46 10.73
N PRO A 74 3.66 -3.62 10.62
CA PRO A 74 2.88 -4.41 11.56
C PRO A 74 2.80 -5.90 11.18
N TRP A 75 3.38 -6.31 10.04
CA TRP A 75 3.23 -7.64 9.45
C TRP A 75 4.48 -8.53 9.56
N VAL A 76 5.58 -8.01 10.11
CA VAL A 76 6.73 -8.82 10.54
C VAL A 76 6.52 -9.28 11.99
N ARG A 77 6.04 -10.52 12.14
CA ARG A 77 6.28 -11.37 13.30
C ARG A 77 6.91 -12.68 12.86
#